data_AF-A0A3A8Q948-F1
#
_entry.id   AF-A0A3A8Q948-F1
#
_cell.length_a   1.000
_cell.length_b   1.000
_cell.length_c   1.000
_cell.angle_alpha   90.00
_cell.angle_beta   90.00
_cell.angle_gamma   90.00
#
_symmetry.space_group_name_H-M   'P 1'
#
loop_
_entity.id
_entity.type
_entity.pdbx_description
1 polymer ?
#
loop_
_entity_poly.entity_id
_entity_poly.type
_entity_poly.pdbx_seq_one_letter_code
_entity_poly.pdbx_strand_id
1 'polypeptide(L)'
;MLMLLPQEQPFIYNPRWPKVGCLAASDGDFISGRTLYDVKCVDPRKGKLSREYLFQLLGYACMNACDLSGHQLGTLGLLNPRAGFAWSMELEAFCRAIGAGSFDRVLQQFCEQTAATVRE
;
A
#
# COMPACT_ATOMS: atom_id res chain seq x y z
N MET A 1 -20.97 5.53 -7.13
CA MET A 1 -20.59 4.49 -6.16
C MET A 1 -19.10 4.28 -6.31
N LEU A 2 -18.29 4.85 -5.42
CA LEU A 2 -16.84 4.63 -5.41
C LEU A 2 -16.60 3.17 -5.00
N MET A 3 -16.41 2.28 -5.99
CA MET A 3 -15.84 0.97 -5.70
C MET A 3 -14.35 1.20 -5.39
N LEU A 4 -14.04 1.26 -4.09
CA LEU A 4 -12.69 1.48 -3.59
C LEU A 4 -11.73 0.32 -3.83
N LEU A 5 -12.29 -0.88 -3.93
CA LEU A 5 -11.55 -2.14 -4.07
C LEU A 5 -12.30 -3.06 -5.04
N PRO A 6 -11.59 -3.94 -5.77
CA PRO A 6 -12.24 -4.94 -6.61
C PRO A 6 -13.07 -5.90 -5.73
N GLN A 7 -14.35 -6.11 -6.08
CA GLN A 7 -15.26 -6.94 -5.26
C GLN A 7 -15.14 -8.44 -5.52
N GLU A 8 -14.68 -8.86 -6.69
CA GLU A 8 -14.72 -10.27 -7.13
C GLU A 8 -13.40 -11.03 -6.88
N GLN A 9 -12.45 -10.42 -6.18
CA GLN A 9 -11.15 -11.05 -5.93
C GLN A 9 -11.05 -11.59 -4.50
N PRO A 10 -10.37 -12.73 -4.28
CA PRO A 10 -10.13 -13.23 -2.94
C PRO A 10 -9.27 -12.24 -2.15
N PHE A 11 -9.67 -12.03 -0.90
CA PHE A 11 -8.93 -11.20 0.06
C PHE A 11 -8.11 -12.08 1.01
N ILE A 12 -6.84 -11.74 1.18
CA ILE A 12 -5.96 -12.33 2.20
C ILE A 12 -5.70 -11.27 3.25
N TYR A 13 -6.32 -11.41 4.42
CA TYR A 13 -6.09 -10.53 5.56
C TYR A 13 -4.84 -10.93 6.34
N ASN A 14 -4.14 -9.95 6.91
CA ASN A 14 -2.94 -10.12 7.71
C ASN A 14 -1.91 -11.00 6.99
N PRO A 15 -1.47 -10.60 5.78
CA PRO A 15 -0.61 -11.44 4.95
C PRO A 15 0.66 -11.80 5.69
N ARG A 16 1.12 -13.03 5.47
CA ARG A 16 2.33 -13.60 6.08
C ARG A 16 3.30 -14.04 4.99
N TRP A 17 4.60 -13.94 5.27
CA TRP A 17 5.67 -14.43 4.42
C TRP A 17 6.45 -15.50 5.18
N PRO A 18 6.06 -16.79 5.10
CA PRO A 18 6.60 -17.84 5.97
C PRO A 18 8.12 -18.03 5.86
N LYS A 19 8.70 -17.65 4.71
CA LYS A 19 10.14 -17.76 4.45
C LYS A 19 10.94 -16.53 4.86
N VAL A 20 10.25 -15.48 5.30
CA VAL A 20 10.87 -14.28 5.84
C VAL A 20 10.58 -14.25 7.34
N GLY A 21 11.51 -13.75 8.15
CA GLY A 21 11.40 -13.77 9.62
C GLY A 21 10.10 -13.12 10.15
N CYS A 22 9.90 -13.18 11.47
CA CYS A 22 8.68 -12.67 12.08
C CYS A 22 8.42 -11.19 11.75
N LEU A 23 7.31 -10.92 11.05
CA LEU A 23 6.74 -9.59 10.99
C LEU A 23 6.05 -9.28 12.32
N ALA A 24 6.42 -8.18 12.95
CA ALA A 24 5.70 -7.68 14.12
C ALA A 24 4.38 -6.98 13.74
N ALA A 25 4.15 -6.65 12.47
CA ALA A 25 3.00 -5.83 12.05
C ALA A 25 2.62 -6.03 10.57
N SER A 26 1.67 -6.94 10.31
CA SER A 26 0.80 -6.88 9.11
C SER A 26 -0.68 -6.88 9.49
N ASP A 27 -0.97 -6.63 10.77
CA ASP A 27 -2.32 -6.66 11.31
C ASP A 27 -3.14 -5.49 10.75
N GLY A 28 -4.24 -5.81 10.08
CA GLY A 28 -5.13 -4.86 9.42
C GLY A 28 -4.81 -4.62 7.95
N ASP A 29 -3.67 -5.10 7.46
CA ASP A 29 -3.31 -5.03 6.04
C ASP A 29 -3.85 -6.24 5.29
N PHE A 30 -4.04 -6.10 3.98
CA PHE A 30 -4.61 -7.19 3.17
C PHE A 30 -4.08 -7.21 1.73
N ILE A 31 -4.27 -8.35 1.08
CA ILE A 31 -4.00 -8.53 -0.34
C ILE A 31 -5.33 -8.79 -1.05
N SER A 32 -5.56 -8.11 -2.17
CA SER A 32 -6.66 -8.38 -3.11
C SER A 32 -6.05 -8.72 -4.47
N GLY A 33 -6.18 -9.97 -4.90
CA GLY A 33 -5.49 -10.48 -6.09
C GLY A 33 -3.98 -10.37 -5.96
N ARG A 34 -3.36 -9.43 -6.70
CA ARG A 34 -1.90 -9.17 -6.68
C ARG A 34 -1.53 -7.82 -6.06
N THR A 35 -2.50 -7.14 -5.45
CA THR A 35 -2.28 -5.84 -4.83
C THR A 35 -2.29 -5.98 -3.32
N LEU A 36 -1.19 -5.57 -2.67
CA LEU A 36 -1.16 -5.41 -1.22
C LEU A 36 -1.59 -3.99 -0.86
N TYR A 37 -2.49 -3.87 0.11
CA TYR A 37 -2.90 -2.61 0.71
C TYR A 37 -2.47 -2.54 2.16
N ASP A 38 -1.69 -1.51 2.48
CA ASP A 38 -1.45 -1.06 3.85
C ASP A 38 -2.55 -0.08 4.27
N VAL A 39 -3.24 -0.37 5.36
CA VAL A 39 -4.47 0.35 5.76
C VAL A 39 -4.13 1.45 6.76
N LYS A 40 -4.33 2.71 6.35
CA LYS A 40 -4.07 3.90 7.17
C LYS A 40 -5.35 4.68 7.45
N CYS A 41 -5.75 4.70 8.72
CA CYS A 41 -6.87 5.49 9.21
C CYS A 41 -6.48 6.95 9.54
N VAL A 42 -5.76 7.63 8.66
CA VAL A 42 -5.37 9.04 8.87
C VAL A 42 -6.53 9.98 8.55
N ASP A 43 -6.74 11.02 9.36
CA ASP A 43 -7.68 12.10 9.03
C ASP A 43 -7.06 12.94 7.91
N PRO A 44 -7.62 12.97 6.69
CA PRO A 44 -7.02 13.69 5.56
C PRO A 44 -6.95 15.22 5.78
N ARG A 45 -7.67 15.77 6.76
CA ARG A 45 -7.65 17.19 7.13
C ARG A 45 -6.59 17.52 8.17
N LYS A 46 -6.12 16.53 8.93
CA LYS A 46 -5.22 16.72 10.09
C LYS A 46 -3.89 15.98 9.97
N GLY A 47 -3.81 14.97 9.11
CA GLY A 47 -2.64 14.14 8.90
C GLY A 47 -2.19 14.18 7.45
N LYS A 48 -0.88 14.08 7.25
CA LYS A 48 -0.27 13.75 5.96
C LYS A 48 0.23 12.32 6.04
N LEU A 49 0.24 11.61 4.91
CA LEU A 49 1.07 10.42 4.86
C LEU A 49 2.51 10.81 5.13
N SER A 50 3.19 9.96 5.89
CA SER A 50 4.58 10.16 6.24
C SER A 50 5.47 9.13 5.52
N ARG A 51 6.78 9.36 5.51
CA ARG A 51 7.74 8.50 4.81
C ARG A 51 7.76 7.09 5.39
N GLU A 52 7.44 6.93 6.68
CA GLU A 52 7.37 5.65 7.39
C GLU A 52 6.39 4.67 6.74
N TYR A 53 5.28 5.18 6.18
CA TYR A 53 4.31 4.34 5.47
C TYR A 53 4.89 3.80 4.15
N LEU A 54 5.71 4.59 3.46
CA LEU A 54 6.41 4.11 2.26
C LEU A 54 7.51 3.11 2.60
N PHE A 55 8.18 3.27 3.75
CA PHE A 55 9.13 2.26 4.23
C PHE A 55 8.45 0.94 4.57
N GLN A 56 7.24 0.96 5.14
CA GLN A 56 6.46 -0.25 5.37
C GLN A 56 6.13 -0.96 4.03
N LEU A 57 5.67 -0.21 3.02
CA LEU A 57 5.45 -0.74 1.67
C LEU A 57 6.72 -1.32 1.03
N LEU A 58 7.87 -0.63 1.18
CA LEU A 58 9.16 -1.15 0.74
C LEU A 58 9.54 -2.44 1.47
N GLY A 59 9.21 -2.55 2.77
CA GLY A 59 9.32 -3.79 3.52
C GLY A 59 8.55 -4.92 2.85
N TYR A 60 7.27 -4.71 2.51
CA TYR A 60 6.47 -5.69 1.77
C TYR A 60 7.07 -6.06 0.41
N ALA A 61 7.60 -5.08 -0.33
CA ALA A 61 8.32 -5.33 -1.58
C ALA A 61 9.51 -6.29 -1.39
N CYS A 62 10.34 -6.02 -0.38
CA CYS A 62 11.49 -6.86 -0.05
C CYS A 62 11.07 -8.27 0.34
N MET A 63 10.04 -8.41 1.18
CA MET A 63 9.55 -9.73 1.62
C MET A 63 8.97 -10.53 0.45
N ASN A 64 8.23 -9.87 -0.43
CA ASN A 64 7.73 -10.47 -1.66
C ASN A 64 8.88 -10.94 -2.58
N ALA A 65 9.99 -10.21 -2.64
CA ALA A 65 11.17 -10.61 -3.40
C ALA A 65 11.92 -11.80 -2.76
N CYS A 66 11.93 -11.90 -1.43
CA CYS A 66 12.58 -13.00 -0.71
C CYS A 66 11.76 -14.31 -0.70
N ASP A 67 10.44 -14.24 -0.84
CA ASP A 67 9.57 -15.42 -0.92
C ASP A 67 8.96 -15.58 -2.31
N LEU A 68 9.74 -16.15 -3.24
CA LEU A 68 9.32 -16.37 -4.64
C LEU A 68 8.10 -17.30 -4.80
N SER A 69 7.78 -18.08 -3.76
CA SER A 69 6.57 -18.92 -3.69
C SER A 69 5.40 -18.25 -2.96
N GLY A 70 5.61 -17.02 -2.47
CA GLY A 70 4.63 -16.26 -1.69
C GLY A 70 3.57 -15.60 -2.56
N HIS A 71 3.13 -14.42 -2.15
CA HIS A 71 1.95 -13.74 -2.73
C HIS A 71 2.12 -13.20 -4.16
N GLN A 72 3.34 -13.18 -4.71
CA GLN A 72 3.65 -12.71 -6.06
C GLN A 72 3.04 -11.33 -6.38
N LEU A 73 3.21 -10.40 -5.44
CA LEU A 73 2.68 -9.04 -5.53
C LEU A 73 3.10 -8.39 -6.86
N GLY A 74 2.13 -7.78 -7.54
CA GLY A 74 2.35 -6.94 -8.71
C GLY A 74 2.23 -5.45 -8.36
N THR A 75 1.43 -5.13 -7.35
CA THR A 75 1.06 -3.76 -7.03
C THR A 75 1.09 -3.56 -5.50
N LEU A 76 1.48 -2.36 -5.07
CA LEU A 76 1.43 -1.94 -3.67
C LEU A 76 0.50 -0.73 -3.55
N GLY A 77 -0.20 -0.62 -2.43
CA GLY A 77 -1.19 0.42 -2.24
C GLY A 77 -1.38 0.81 -0.79
N LEU A 78 -2.08 1.94 -0.64
CA LEU A 78 -2.53 2.45 0.64
C LEU A 78 -4.03 2.62 0.57
N LEU A 79 -4.73 2.12 1.58
CA LEU A 79 -6.15 2.33 1.74
C LEU A 79 -6.38 3.25 2.94
N ASN A 80 -7.09 4.36 2.72
CA ASN A 80 -7.64 5.16 3.79
C ASN A 80 -9.17 5.04 3.82
N PRO A 81 -9.71 4.15 4.65
CA PRO A 81 -11.16 3.95 4.72
C PRO A 81 -11.89 5.17 5.28
N ARG A 82 -11.24 6.00 6.11
CA ARG A 82 -11.85 7.24 6.65
C ARG A 82 -12.04 8.31 5.59
N ALA A 83 -11.15 8.33 4.59
CA ALA A 83 -11.23 9.24 3.46
C ALA A 83 -12.00 8.65 2.26
N GLY A 84 -12.41 7.37 2.34
CA GLY A 84 -12.98 6.67 1.19
C GLY A 84 -12.05 6.68 -0.03
N PHE A 85 -10.74 6.53 0.20
CA PHE A 85 -9.71 6.63 -0.85
C PHE A 85 -8.76 5.43 -0.82
N ALA A 86 -8.43 4.92 -2.01
CA ALA A 86 -7.42 3.89 -2.21
C ALA A 86 -6.44 4.37 -3.29
N TRP A 87 -5.17 4.18 -3.02
CA TRP A 87 -4.08 4.44 -3.96
C TRP A 87 -3.32 3.16 -4.21
N SER A 88 -2.82 2.98 -5.42
CA SER A 88 -1.93 1.88 -5.74
C SER A 88 -0.95 2.23 -6.85
N MET A 89 0.21 1.60 -6.83
CA MET A 89 1.26 1.73 -7.82
C MET A 89 1.90 0.37 -8.10
N GLU A 90 2.26 0.12 -9.36
CA GLU A 90 2.99 -1.08 -9.75
C GLU A 90 4.29 -1.20 -8.96
N LEU A 91 4.57 -2.40 -8.47
CA LEU A 91 5.66 -2.70 -7.54
C LEU A 91 7.01 -2.23 -8.09
N GLU A 92 7.29 -2.50 -9.36
CA GLU A 92 8.55 -2.05 -9.97
C GLU A 92 8.64 -0.52 -10.07
N ALA A 93 7.54 0.14 -10.43
CA ALA A 93 7.50 1.60 -10.54
C ALA A 93 7.71 2.24 -9.15
N PHE A 94 7.09 1.66 -8.12
CA PHE A 94 7.30 2.05 -6.74
C PHE A 94 8.77 1.90 -6.33
N CYS A 95 9.36 0.72 -6.52
CA CYS A 95 10.76 0.48 -6.17
C CYS A 95 11.74 1.43 -6.91
N ARG A 96 11.49 1.71 -8.20
CA ARG A 96 12.28 2.69 -8.97
C ARG A 96 12.16 4.10 -8.39
N ALA A 97 10.94 4.54 -8.08
CA ALA A 97 10.70 5.87 -7.52
C ALA A 97 11.38 6.05 -6.16
N ILE A 98 11.27 5.05 -5.29
CA ILE A 98 11.88 5.05 -3.97
C ILE A 98 13.41 4.98 -4.05
N GLY A 99 13.96 4.08 -4.88
CA GLY A 99 15.40 3.91 -5.07
C GLY A 99 16.10 5.15 -5.64
N ALA A 100 15.38 5.99 -6.39
CA ALA A 100 15.86 7.29 -6.86
C ALA A 100 15.81 8.40 -5.77
N GLY A 101 15.60 8.05 -4.51
CA GLY A 101 15.51 9.01 -3.39
C GLY A 101 14.24 9.87 -3.38
N SER A 102 13.25 9.54 -4.22
CA SER A 102 12.07 10.38 -4.47
C SER A 102 10.88 10.05 -3.57
N PHE A 103 11.11 9.75 -2.28
CA PHE A 103 10.04 9.46 -1.31
C PHE A 103 9.00 10.57 -1.25
N ASP A 104 9.45 11.83 -1.20
CA ASP A 104 8.54 12.98 -1.11
C ASP A 104 7.67 13.13 -2.36
N ARG A 105 8.19 12.74 -3.53
CA ARG A 105 7.44 12.75 -4.78
C ARG A 105 6.33 11.72 -4.77
N VAL A 106 6.61 10.50 -4.29
CA VAL A 106 5.59 9.44 -4.15
C VAL A 106 4.52 9.86 -3.15
N LEU A 107 4.93 10.44 -2.01
CA LEU A 107 4.00 11.01 -1.02
C LEU A 107 3.14 12.12 -1.61
N GLN A 108 3.74 13.03 -2.38
CA GLN A 108 3.02 14.13 -3.01
C GLN A 108 1.98 13.60 -4.00
N GLN A 109 2.32 12.63 -4.85
CA GLN A 109 1.37 11.99 -5.77
C GLN A 109 0.19 11.38 -5.03
N PHE A 110 0.43 10.67 -3.92
CA PHE A 110 -0.65 10.15 -3.09
C PHE A 110 -1.53 11.28 -2.54
N CYS A 111 -0.92 12.34 -2.00
CA CYS A 111 -1.66 13.45 -1.39
C CYS A 111 -2.53 14.19 -2.41
N GLU A 112 -2.01 14.42 -3.61
CA GLU A 112 -2.74 15.07 -4.71
C GLU A 112 -3.94 14.22 -5.16
N GLN A 113 -3.75 12.91 -5.34
CA GLN A 113 -4.83 11.99 -5.73
C GLN A 113 -5.88 11.83 -4.63
N THR A 114 -5.46 11.80 -3.36
CA THR A 114 -6.38 11.80 -2.21
C THR A 114 -7.21 13.08 -2.17
N ALA A 115 -6.56 14.24 -2.31
CA ALA A 115 -7.22 15.54 -2.22
C ALA A 115 -8.21 15.78 -3.36
N ALA A 116 -7.95 15.27 -4.56
CA ALA A 116 -8.90 15.28 -5.66
C ALA A 116 -10.17 14.47 -5.32
N THR A 117 -10.01 13.32 -4.66
CA THR A 117 -11.12 12.41 -4.35
C THR A 117 -12.01 12.91 -3.19
N VAL A 118 -11.44 13.62 -2.20
CA VAL A 118 -12.16 14.07 -0.98
C VAL A 118 -12.93 15.39 -1.19
N ARG A 119 -12.71 16.09 -2.31
CA ARG A 119 -13.38 17.38 -2.62
C ARG A 119 -14.67 17.23 -3.44
N GLU A 120 -15.00 16.02 -3.87
CA GLU A 120 -16.28 15.64 -4.48
C GLU A 120 -17.25 15.12 -3.40
#